data_AF-A0A7S0RES9-F1
#
_entry.id   AF-A0A7S0RES9-F1
#
_cell.length_a   1.000
_cell.length_b   1.000
_cell.length_c   1.000
_cell.angle_alpha   90.00
_cell.angle_beta   90.00
_cell.angle_gamma   90.00
#
_symmetry.space_group_name_H-M   'P 1'
#
loop_
_entity.id
_entity.type
_entity.pdbx_description
1 polymer ?
#
loop_
_entity_poly.entity_id
_entity_poly.type
_entity_poly.pdbx_seq_one_letter_code
_entity_poly.pdbx_strand_id
1 'polypeptide(L)'
;GCGAEWLKRANPVPHFRQKSGCWLIGQIMFFLMQANADVDALARRAREERGFKHPIVAMHVRHGDRAQRGQAGALFDLDKYMEEAKKIAPGVRNILLMTEDQAVVDDTAKYPDYSFVYTAYPRLNLPIGPGIKDGTIDARDELHNALLNLYMAVDSDYFVGGLGSSWARLVLMLSYGKYNCMPSHSTLGSSWSSKWEYGMCTTADYKDAVAHHTCKYTKTMKGTYK
;
A
#
# COMPACT_ATOMS: atom_id res chain seq x y z
N GLY A 1 -19.75 -10.63 -19.11
CA GLY A 1 -18.98 -10.68 -17.85
C GLY A 1 -19.08 -9.34 -17.16
N CYS A 2 -19.26 -9.31 -15.83
CA CYS A 2 -19.11 -8.07 -15.07
C CYS A 2 -17.63 -7.73 -15.01
N GLY A 3 -17.21 -6.72 -15.78
CA GLY A 3 -15.83 -6.28 -15.87
C GLY A 3 -15.70 -5.13 -16.85
N ALA A 4 -14.60 -4.39 -16.78
CA ALA A 4 -14.37 -3.19 -17.59
C ALA A 4 -14.03 -3.51 -19.07
N GLU A 5 -14.60 -4.57 -19.64
CA GLU A 5 -14.35 -5.03 -21.03
C GLU A 5 -14.64 -3.96 -22.07
N TRP A 6 -15.56 -3.04 -21.77
CA TRP A 6 -15.84 -1.89 -22.63
C TRP A 6 -14.63 -0.97 -22.80
N LEU A 7 -13.70 -0.89 -21.83
CA LEU A 7 -12.44 -0.15 -22.01
C LEU A 7 -11.55 -0.79 -23.08
N LYS A 8 -11.54 -2.12 -23.17
CA LYS A 8 -10.82 -2.83 -24.24
C LYS A 8 -11.43 -2.54 -25.61
N ARG A 9 -12.74 -2.28 -25.68
CA ARG A 9 -13.43 -1.85 -26.91
C ARG A 9 -13.22 -0.36 -27.22
N ALA A 10 -13.04 0.48 -26.19
CA ALA A 10 -12.68 1.89 -26.30
C ALA A 10 -11.18 2.15 -26.55
N ASN A 11 -10.36 1.09 -26.64
CA ASN A 11 -8.94 1.10 -26.97
C ASN A 11 -8.53 1.88 -28.24
N PRO A 12 -9.40 2.13 -29.26
CA PRO A 12 -9.06 3.02 -30.37
C PRO A 12 -8.84 4.48 -29.96
N VAL A 13 -9.36 4.90 -28.80
CA VAL A 13 -9.14 6.25 -28.26
C VAL A 13 -7.73 6.30 -27.65
N PRO A 14 -6.81 7.17 -28.13
CA PRO A 14 -5.42 7.18 -27.68
C PRO A 14 -5.24 7.27 -26.16
N HIS A 15 -6.14 7.97 -25.47
CA HIS A 15 -6.11 8.14 -24.01
C HIS A 15 -6.40 6.84 -23.23
N PHE A 16 -7.24 5.95 -23.76
CA PHE A 16 -7.60 4.68 -23.12
C PHE A 16 -6.76 3.51 -23.62
N ARG A 17 -5.79 3.77 -24.49
CA ARG A 17 -4.93 2.72 -25.04
C ARG A 17 -4.14 2.06 -23.91
N GLN A 18 -4.15 0.72 -23.86
CA GLN A 18 -3.51 -0.07 -22.81
C GLN A 18 -4.02 0.22 -21.39
N LYS A 19 -5.21 0.84 -21.23
CA LYS A 19 -5.85 1.00 -19.92
C LYS A 19 -6.78 -0.19 -19.65
N SER A 20 -6.61 -0.79 -18.47
CA SER A 20 -7.40 -1.93 -18.01
C SER A 20 -8.41 -1.51 -16.94
N GLY A 21 -9.25 -2.43 -16.49
CA GLY A 21 -10.17 -2.12 -15.40
C GLY A 21 -9.48 -1.80 -14.07
N CYS A 22 -8.21 -2.21 -13.89
CA CYS A 22 -7.36 -1.78 -12.79
C CYS A 22 -7.03 -0.28 -12.84
N TRP A 23 -6.87 0.27 -14.05
CA TRP A 23 -6.70 1.71 -14.22
C TRP A 23 -7.98 2.45 -13.83
N LEU A 24 -9.14 1.98 -14.32
CA LEU A 24 -10.43 2.61 -14.02
C LEU A 24 -10.71 2.63 -12.51
N ILE A 25 -10.57 1.50 -11.82
CA ILE A 25 -10.79 1.47 -10.37
C ILE A 25 -9.76 2.34 -9.64
N GLY A 26 -8.51 2.40 -10.11
CA GLY A 26 -7.50 3.30 -9.56
C GLY A 26 -7.92 4.78 -9.68
N GLN A 27 -8.45 5.21 -10.82
CA GLN A 27 -8.95 6.57 -11.02
C GLN A 27 -10.15 6.87 -10.10
N ILE A 28 -11.11 5.94 -9.99
CA ILE A 28 -12.26 6.09 -9.09
C ILE A 28 -11.81 6.19 -7.63
N MET A 29 -10.89 5.32 -7.21
CA MET A 29 -10.33 5.37 -5.86
C MET A 29 -9.62 6.69 -5.59
N PHE A 30 -8.80 7.16 -6.53
CA PHE A 30 -8.10 8.44 -6.36
C PHE A 30 -9.06 9.62 -6.25
N PHE A 31 -10.13 9.64 -7.03
CA PHE A 31 -11.16 10.68 -6.92
C PHE A 31 -11.87 10.67 -5.56
N LEU A 32 -12.23 9.48 -5.06
CA LEU A 32 -12.95 9.35 -3.78
C LEU A 32 -12.06 9.58 -2.55
N MET A 33 -10.78 9.22 -2.65
CA MET A 33 -9.82 9.24 -1.54
C MET A 33 -8.93 10.49 -1.56
N GLN A 34 -9.41 11.60 -2.12
CA GLN A 34 -8.68 12.87 -2.03
C GLN A 34 -8.71 13.35 -0.58
N ALA A 35 -7.52 13.58 -0.01
CA ALA A 35 -7.39 14.15 1.31
C ALA A 35 -8.00 15.56 1.32
N ASN A 36 -8.74 15.88 2.39
CA ASN A 36 -9.04 17.28 2.69
C ASN A 36 -7.76 17.98 3.22
N ALA A 37 -7.84 19.31 3.37
CA ALA A 37 -6.70 20.12 3.79
C ALA A 37 -6.10 19.67 5.14
N ASP A 38 -6.94 19.24 6.09
CA ASP A 38 -6.50 18.81 7.41
C ASP A 38 -5.71 17.49 7.36
N VAL A 39 -6.24 16.50 6.63
CA VAL A 39 -5.59 15.19 6.48
C VAL A 39 -4.30 15.32 5.68
N ASP A 40 -4.26 16.16 4.65
CA ASP A 40 -3.03 16.44 3.91
C ASP A 40 -1.97 17.11 4.79
N ALA A 41 -2.36 18.12 5.57
CA ALA A 41 -1.47 18.79 6.50
C ALA A 41 -0.92 17.83 7.56
N LEU A 42 -1.75 16.93 8.10
CA LEU A 42 -1.34 15.90 9.04
C LEU A 42 -0.37 14.90 8.40
N ALA A 43 -0.64 14.44 7.18
CA ALA A 43 0.25 13.54 6.44
C ALA A 43 1.61 14.19 6.15
N ARG A 44 1.62 15.48 5.81
CA ARG A 44 2.86 16.26 5.61
C ARG A 44 3.68 16.37 6.89
N ARG A 45 3.05 16.75 8.02
CA ARG A 45 3.72 16.81 9.32
C ARG A 45 4.27 15.46 9.74
N ALA A 46 3.49 14.39 9.59
CA ALA A 46 3.93 13.04 9.91
C ALA A 46 5.16 12.62 9.08
N ARG A 47 5.23 13.02 7.81
CA ARG A 47 6.43 12.78 6.98
C ARG A 47 7.65 13.52 7.48
N GLU A 48 7.50 14.81 7.77
CA GLU A 48 8.58 15.69 8.24
C GLU A 48 9.13 15.21 9.60
N GLU A 49 8.25 15.01 10.58
CA GLU A 49 8.61 14.62 11.95
C GLU A 49 9.25 13.24 12.04
N ARG A 50 8.89 12.33 11.13
CA ARG A 50 9.34 10.93 11.17
C ARG A 50 10.48 10.63 10.21
N GLY A 51 11.00 11.64 9.51
CA GLY A 51 12.14 11.48 8.61
C GLY A 51 11.83 10.68 7.35
N PHE A 52 10.59 10.76 6.84
CA PHE A 52 10.21 10.13 5.57
C PHE A 52 11.03 10.71 4.41
N LYS A 53 11.86 9.87 3.77
CA LYS A 53 12.81 10.30 2.73
C LYS A 53 12.85 9.29 1.58
N HIS A 54 12.73 9.80 0.36
CA HIS A 54 12.91 9.00 -0.85
C HIS A 54 14.40 8.70 -1.13
N PRO A 55 14.72 7.58 -1.81
CA PRO A 55 13.82 6.48 -2.14
C PRO A 55 13.37 5.73 -0.87
N ILE A 56 12.11 5.31 -0.82
CA ILE A 56 11.53 4.59 0.34
C ILE A 56 10.67 3.41 -0.09
N VAL A 57 10.75 2.32 0.68
CA VAL A 57 9.88 1.16 0.53
C VAL A 57 8.75 1.24 1.56
N ALA A 58 7.50 1.27 1.10
CA ALA A 58 6.34 1.06 1.96
C ALA A 58 6.17 -0.43 2.24
N MET A 59 6.22 -0.82 3.50
CA MET A 59 6.17 -2.20 3.96
C MET A 59 4.96 -2.40 4.87
N HIS A 60 4.04 -3.27 4.48
CA HIS A 60 2.83 -3.56 5.25
C HIS A 60 2.88 -4.98 5.83
N VAL A 61 3.27 -5.07 7.10
CA VAL A 61 3.36 -6.32 7.88
C VAL A 61 2.09 -6.48 8.69
N ARG A 62 1.30 -7.53 8.39
CA ARG A 62 -0.01 -7.76 9.01
C ARG A 62 -0.05 -9.14 9.65
N HIS A 63 -0.07 -9.18 10.97
CA HIS A 63 -0.21 -10.41 11.76
C HIS A 63 -1.66 -10.55 12.24
N GLY A 64 -2.06 -9.82 13.28
CA GLY A 64 -3.45 -9.61 13.72
C GLY A 64 -4.41 -10.80 13.59
N ASP A 65 -5.64 -10.53 13.15
CA ASP A 65 -6.71 -11.52 12.96
C ASP A 65 -6.41 -12.57 11.86
N ARG A 66 -5.38 -12.33 11.04
CA ARG A 66 -5.00 -13.17 9.90
C ARG A 66 -4.04 -14.27 10.32
N ALA A 67 -3.15 -14.01 11.28
CA ALA A 67 -2.28 -15.01 11.90
C ALA A 67 -3.13 -16.05 12.64
N GLN A 68 -4.14 -15.60 13.39
CA GLN A 68 -5.12 -16.46 14.04
C GLN A 68 -5.94 -17.34 13.07
N ARG A 69 -6.02 -16.95 11.79
CA ARG A 69 -6.74 -17.68 10.73
C ARG A 69 -5.81 -18.42 9.76
N GLY A 70 -4.51 -18.52 10.07
CA GLY A 70 -3.55 -19.33 9.31
C GLY A 70 -3.31 -18.87 7.87
N GLN A 71 -3.46 -17.57 7.58
CA GLN A 71 -3.30 -17.09 6.21
C GLN A 71 -1.83 -16.86 5.85
N ALA A 72 -1.45 -17.24 4.64
CA ALA A 72 -0.05 -17.34 4.17
C ALA A 72 0.82 -16.09 4.38
N GLY A 73 0.25 -14.88 4.43
CA GLY A 73 1.00 -13.63 4.65
C GLY A 73 1.15 -13.20 6.11
N ALA A 74 0.42 -13.82 7.04
CA ALA A 74 0.46 -13.48 8.46
C ALA A 74 1.38 -14.40 9.28
N LEU A 75 2.10 -15.29 8.59
CA LEU A 75 3.10 -16.22 9.13
C LEU A 75 4.53 -15.77 8.86
N PHE A 76 4.70 -14.65 8.15
CA PHE A 76 6.01 -14.17 7.75
C PHE A 76 6.53 -13.16 8.76
N ASP A 77 7.67 -13.45 9.35
CA ASP A 77 8.41 -12.48 10.16
C ASP A 77 8.98 -11.35 9.29
N LEU A 78 9.44 -10.27 9.95
CA LEU A 78 10.01 -9.09 9.28
C LEU A 78 11.12 -9.46 8.27
N ASP A 79 11.90 -10.50 8.56
CA ASP A 79 12.99 -10.97 7.71
C ASP A 79 12.52 -11.26 6.28
N LYS A 80 11.35 -11.91 6.14
CA LYS A 80 10.82 -12.23 4.82
C LYS A 80 10.47 -10.97 4.03
N TYR A 81 9.94 -9.96 4.70
CA TYR A 81 9.63 -8.68 4.08
C TYR A 81 10.90 -7.93 3.66
N MET A 82 11.95 -7.99 4.48
CA MET A 82 13.24 -7.37 4.20
C MET A 82 13.95 -8.04 3.02
N GLU A 83 13.87 -9.37 2.88
CA GLU A 83 14.33 -10.08 1.68
C GLU A 83 13.66 -9.56 0.41
N GLU A 84 12.32 -9.45 0.43
CA GLU A 84 11.57 -8.97 -0.73
C GLU A 84 11.86 -7.50 -1.03
N ALA A 85 12.00 -6.65 -0.01
CA ALA A 85 12.41 -5.26 -0.17
C ALA A 85 13.78 -5.15 -0.86
N LYS A 86 14.77 -5.97 -0.45
CA LYS A 86 16.10 -6.01 -1.07
C LYS A 86 16.04 -6.43 -2.54
N LYS A 87 15.13 -7.34 -2.91
CA LYS A 87 14.96 -7.80 -4.30
C LYS A 87 14.39 -6.71 -5.20
N ILE A 88 13.33 -6.03 -4.76
CA ILE A 88 12.62 -5.05 -5.60
C ILE A 88 13.28 -3.66 -5.58
N ALA A 89 14.03 -3.35 -4.53
CA ALA A 89 14.62 -2.03 -4.28
C ALA A 89 16.08 -2.16 -3.77
N PRO A 90 16.99 -2.73 -4.59
CA PRO A 90 18.39 -2.89 -4.18
C PRO A 90 19.02 -1.52 -3.87
N GLY A 91 19.69 -1.44 -2.73
CA GLY A 91 20.34 -0.20 -2.26
C GLY A 91 19.43 0.79 -1.54
N VAL A 92 18.11 0.60 -1.56
CA VAL A 92 17.19 1.43 -0.77
C VAL A 92 17.26 1.02 0.70
N ARG A 93 17.35 2.02 1.60
CA ARG A 93 17.50 1.82 3.04
C ARG A 93 16.41 2.49 3.87
N ASN A 94 15.63 3.40 3.29
CA ASN A 94 14.49 3.98 3.98
C ASN A 94 13.30 3.03 3.84
N ILE A 95 12.64 2.72 4.97
CA ILE A 95 11.45 1.87 5.02
C ILE A 95 10.33 2.61 5.75
N LEU A 96 9.17 2.75 5.14
CA LEU A 96 7.93 3.06 5.84
C LEU A 96 7.33 1.74 6.33
N LEU A 97 7.37 1.48 7.62
CA LEU A 97 6.78 0.29 8.24
C LEU A 97 5.35 0.57 8.72
N MET A 98 4.40 -0.16 8.16
CA MET A 98 3.00 -0.16 8.56
C MET A 98 2.68 -1.51 9.19
N THR A 99 2.41 -1.52 10.49
CA THR A 99 2.08 -2.73 11.24
C THR A 99 1.29 -2.40 12.50
N GLU A 100 0.35 -3.28 12.84
CA GLU A 100 -0.40 -3.29 14.09
C GLU A 100 0.32 -4.02 15.24
N ASP A 101 1.48 -4.62 14.97
CA ASP A 101 2.22 -5.49 15.88
C ASP A 101 3.50 -4.81 16.40
N GLN A 102 3.59 -4.63 17.72
CA GLN A 102 4.76 -4.02 18.35
C GLN A 102 6.01 -4.89 18.19
N ALA A 103 5.89 -6.22 18.17
CA ALA A 103 7.03 -7.10 18.02
C ALA A 103 7.76 -6.90 16.68
N VAL A 104 7.01 -6.54 15.63
CA VAL A 104 7.57 -6.23 14.31
C VAL A 104 8.38 -4.93 14.34
N VAL A 105 7.94 -3.94 15.14
CA VAL A 105 8.71 -2.70 15.34
C VAL A 105 9.98 -3.00 16.12
N ASP A 106 9.90 -3.81 17.17
CA ASP A 106 11.05 -4.17 17.99
C ASP A 106 12.10 -4.94 17.15
N ASP A 107 11.64 -5.80 16.25
CA ASP A 107 12.46 -6.54 15.29
C ASP A 107 13.24 -5.65 14.31
N THR A 108 12.86 -4.38 14.12
CA THR A 108 13.63 -3.44 13.29
C THR A 108 15.05 -3.23 13.82
N ALA A 109 15.29 -3.45 15.12
CA ALA A 109 16.62 -3.40 15.73
C ALA A 109 17.60 -4.42 15.13
N LYS A 110 17.11 -5.49 14.48
CA LYS A 110 17.94 -6.45 13.72
C LYS A 110 18.55 -5.85 12.45
N TYR A 111 18.07 -4.69 12.02
CA TYR A 111 18.41 -4.03 10.76
C TYR A 111 18.95 -2.60 10.96
N PRO A 112 20.09 -2.43 11.67
CA PRO A 112 20.62 -1.11 12.04
C PRO A 112 21.02 -0.24 10.84
N ASP A 113 21.30 -0.85 9.68
CA ASP A 113 21.66 -0.13 8.45
C ASP A 113 20.45 0.46 7.70
N TYR A 114 19.23 0.23 8.20
CA TYR A 114 17.99 0.71 7.61
C TYR A 114 17.37 1.83 8.46
N SER A 115 16.79 2.81 7.78
CA SER A 115 16.04 3.89 8.41
C SER A 115 14.55 3.56 8.38
N PHE A 116 14.04 3.02 9.49
CA PHE A 116 12.62 2.72 9.63
C PHE A 116 11.84 3.96 10.08
N VAL A 117 10.72 4.19 9.39
CA VAL A 117 9.76 5.25 9.66
C VAL A 117 8.42 4.58 9.91
N TYR A 118 7.76 4.91 11.02
CA TYR A 118 6.43 4.41 11.36
C TYR A 118 5.67 5.43 12.20
N THR A 119 4.35 5.35 12.20
CA THR A 119 3.49 6.26 12.96
C THR A 119 3.66 6.06 14.48
N ALA A 120 3.52 7.14 15.26
CA ALA A 120 3.42 7.03 16.71
C ALA A 120 1.98 6.70 17.10
N TYR A 121 1.65 5.42 17.03
CA TYR A 121 0.35 4.87 17.35
C TYR A 121 0.51 3.60 18.19
N PRO A 122 -0.31 3.38 19.24
CA PRO A 122 -0.26 2.14 20.04
C PRO A 122 -0.51 0.89 19.20
N ARG A 123 0.38 -0.10 19.29
CA ARG A 123 0.29 -1.36 18.53
C ARG A 123 -0.15 -2.49 19.44
N LEU A 124 -1.44 -2.76 19.45
CA LEU A 124 -2.04 -3.75 20.37
C LEU A 124 -2.04 -5.17 19.80
N ASN A 125 -1.80 -5.35 18.49
CA ASN A 125 -1.95 -6.63 17.80
C ASN A 125 -3.32 -7.31 18.05
N LEU A 126 -4.38 -6.51 18.14
CA LEU A 126 -5.75 -6.96 18.40
C LEU A 126 -6.62 -6.88 17.14
N PRO A 127 -7.67 -7.71 17.03
CA PRO A 127 -8.69 -7.52 16.02
C PRO A 127 -9.39 -6.15 16.17
N ILE A 128 -9.23 -5.29 15.16
CA ILE A 128 -9.74 -3.90 15.18
C ILE A 128 -11.24 -3.82 15.48
N GLY A 129 -12.06 -4.64 14.81
CA GLY A 129 -13.51 -4.60 14.95
C GLY A 129 -14.01 -4.87 16.38
N PRO A 130 -13.62 -6.00 17.01
CA PRO A 130 -13.86 -6.24 18.43
C PRO A 130 -13.28 -5.15 19.34
N GLY A 131 -12.04 -4.71 19.10
CA GLY A 131 -11.39 -3.71 19.96
C GLY A 131 -12.07 -2.33 19.95
N ILE A 132 -12.68 -1.94 18.82
CA ILE A 132 -13.51 -0.73 18.77
C ILE A 132 -14.81 -0.92 19.57
N LYS A 133 -15.40 -2.13 19.53
CA LYS A 133 -16.68 -2.42 20.22
C LYS A 133 -16.53 -2.45 21.74
N ASP A 134 -15.41 -2.96 22.24
CA ASP A 134 -15.14 -3.05 23.68
C ASP A 134 -14.40 -1.82 24.25
N GLY A 135 -14.04 -0.86 23.38
CA GLY A 135 -13.41 0.40 23.77
C GLY A 135 -11.91 0.32 24.00
N THR A 136 -11.26 -0.82 23.69
CA THR A 136 -9.79 -0.95 23.76
C THR A 136 -9.07 -0.21 22.64
N ILE A 137 -9.74 0.00 21.49
CA ILE A 137 -9.23 0.76 20.35
C ILE A 137 -10.14 1.96 20.11
N ASP A 138 -9.56 3.17 20.14
CA ASP A 138 -10.28 4.37 19.71
C ASP A 138 -10.41 4.38 18.18
N ALA A 139 -11.66 4.42 17.69
CA ALA A 139 -11.96 4.35 16.27
C ALA A 139 -11.44 5.55 15.47
N ARG A 140 -11.41 6.74 16.08
CA ARG A 140 -10.95 7.96 15.43
C ARG A 140 -9.44 7.92 15.28
N ASP A 141 -8.72 7.53 16.33
CA ASP A 141 -7.27 7.44 16.30
C ASP A 141 -6.79 6.33 15.36
N GLU A 142 -7.47 5.18 15.35
CA GLU A 142 -7.18 4.10 14.39
C GLU A 142 -7.43 4.54 12.94
N LEU A 143 -8.52 5.27 12.68
CA LEU A 143 -8.81 5.82 11.36
C LEU A 143 -7.74 6.84 10.94
N HIS A 144 -7.33 7.74 11.84
CA HIS A 144 -6.27 8.70 11.55
C HIS A 144 -4.95 8.00 11.26
N ASN A 145 -4.56 7.02 12.07
CA ASN A 145 -3.35 6.22 11.87
C ASN A 145 -3.38 5.49 10.52
N ALA A 146 -4.50 4.88 10.17
CA ALA A 146 -4.70 4.26 8.87
C ALA A 146 -4.52 5.28 7.73
N LEU A 147 -5.21 6.42 7.77
CA LEU A 147 -5.10 7.44 6.72
C LEU A 147 -3.67 7.94 6.53
N LEU A 148 -2.94 8.23 7.62
CA LEU A 148 -1.53 8.63 7.55
C LEU A 148 -0.67 7.56 6.86
N ASN A 149 -0.79 6.31 7.30
CA ASN A 149 -0.08 5.18 6.68
C ASN A 149 -0.42 5.04 5.19
N LEU A 150 -1.70 5.19 4.82
CA LEU A 150 -2.17 5.09 3.44
C LEU A 150 -1.53 6.15 2.55
N TYR A 151 -1.61 7.43 2.93
CA TYR A 151 -1.07 8.52 2.10
C TYR A 151 0.46 8.47 2.00
N MET A 152 1.15 8.12 3.08
CA MET A 152 2.60 7.93 3.04
C MET A 152 2.99 6.72 2.17
N ALA A 153 2.23 5.63 2.20
CA ALA A 153 2.49 4.45 1.38
C ALA A 153 2.21 4.67 -0.10
N VAL A 154 1.13 5.39 -0.42
CA VAL A 154 0.80 5.79 -1.80
C VAL A 154 1.93 6.63 -2.42
N ASP A 155 2.55 7.48 -1.61
CA ASP A 155 3.65 8.35 -2.06
C ASP A 155 4.99 7.62 -2.14
N SER A 156 5.12 6.43 -1.54
CA SER A 156 6.37 5.65 -1.53
C SER A 156 6.74 5.08 -2.91
N ASP A 157 8.03 4.85 -3.12
CA ASP A 157 8.59 4.44 -4.42
C ASP A 157 8.38 2.95 -4.71
N TYR A 158 8.44 2.15 -3.65
CA TYR A 158 8.29 0.70 -3.69
C TYR A 158 7.24 0.25 -2.67
N PHE A 159 6.68 -0.94 -2.87
CA PHE A 159 5.73 -1.53 -1.93
C PHE A 159 6.01 -3.01 -1.65
N VAL A 160 5.95 -3.43 -0.40
CA VAL A 160 6.00 -4.83 0.01
C VAL A 160 4.80 -5.14 0.89
N GLY A 161 3.98 -6.10 0.47
CA GLY A 161 2.82 -6.51 1.26
C GLY A 161 1.98 -7.55 0.56
N GLY A 162 1.25 -8.35 1.35
CA GLY A 162 0.42 -9.42 0.82
C GLY A 162 -0.85 -8.89 0.16
N LEU A 163 -1.08 -9.25 -1.10
CA LEU A 163 -2.36 -9.06 -1.78
C LEU A 163 -3.51 -9.80 -1.10
N GLY A 164 -3.30 -10.71 -0.15
CA GLY A 164 -4.38 -11.20 0.71
C GLY A 164 -5.12 -10.08 1.47
N SER A 165 -4.45 -8.94 1.71
CA SER A 165 -5.00 -7.78 2.42
C SER A 165 -5.72 -6.81 1.49
N SER A 166 -6.89 -6.30 1.90
CA SER A 166 -7.54 -5.17 1.23
C SER A 166 -6.66 -3.92 1.28
N TRP A 167 -5.87 -3.76 2.33
CA TRP A 167 -4.92 -2.65 2.50
C TRP A 167 -3.90 -2.57 1.36
N ALA A 168 -3.22 -3.68 1.08
CA ALA A 168 -2.20 -3.73 0.02
C ALA A 168 -2.80 -3.38 -1.35
N ARG A 169 -3.99 -3.92 -1.64
CA ARG A 169 -4.69 -3.61 -2.89
C ARG A 169 -5.09 -2.14 -2.97
N LEU A 170 -5.58 -1.56 -1.87
CA LEU A 170 -5.94 -0.14 -1.80
C LEU A 170 -4.73 0.75 -2.08
N VAL A 171 -3.58 0.49 -1.44
CA VAL A 171 -2.33 1.26 -1.68
C VAL A 171 -1.92 1.20 -3.16
N LEU A 172 -1.93 0.01 -3.76
CA LEU A 172 -1.53 -0.16 -5.16
C LEU A 172 -2.49 0.54 -6.13
N MET A 173 -3.80 0.37 -5.95
CA MET A 173 -4.80 0.99 -6.83
C MET A 173 -4.84 2.51 -6.66
N LEU A 174 -4.73 3.02 -5.43
CA LEU A 174 -4.70 4.46 -5.18
C LEU A 174 -3.41 5.10 -5.73
N SER A 175 -2.27 4.40 -5.62
CA SER A 175 -1.03 4.80 -6.31
C SER A 175 -1.22 4.83 -7.82
N TYR A 176 -1.87 3.82 -8.39
CA TYR A 176 -2.14 3.78 -9.83
C TYR A 176 -3.04 4.93 -10.27
N GLY A 177 -4.07 5.24 -9.48
CA GLY A 177 -4.92 6.41 -9.69
C GLY A 177 -4.14 7.71 -9.69
N LYS A 178 -3.38 7.97 -8.61
CA LYS A 178 -2.65 9.22 -8.38
C LYS A 178 -1.53 9.45 -9.39
N TYR A 179 -0.73 8.41 -9.68
CA TYR A 179 0.51 8.54 -10.46
C TYR A 179 0.39 7.98 -11.88
N ASN A 180 -0.75 7.37 -12.23
CA ASN A 180 -0.93 6.65 -13.49
C ASN A 180 0.08 5.49 -13.68
N CYS A 181 0.71 5.04 -12.58
CA CYS A 181 1.54 3.84 -12.50
C CYS A 181 1.48 3.24 -11.09
N MET A 182 1.69 1.93 -10.96
CA MET A 182 1.88 1.25 -9.68
C MET A 182 3.35 1.35 -9.24
N PRO A 183 3.65 1.46 -7.94
CA PRO A 183 5.03 1.31 -7.46
C PRO A 183 5.54 -0.09 -7.83
N SER A 184 6.86 -0.23 -8.01
CA SER A 184 7.44 -1.58 -8.09
C SER A 184 7.20 -2.29 -6.76
N HIS A 185 6.72 -3.53 -6.79
CA HIS A 185 6.22 -4.18 -5.58
C HIS A 185 6.41 -5.69 -5.52
N SER A 186 6.51 -6.20 -4.29
CA SER A 186 6.45 -7.65 -4.01
C SER A 186 5.17 -7.97 -3.25
N THR A 187 4.52 -9.06 -3.65
CA THR A 187 3.24 -9.53 -3.10
C THR A 187 3.41 -10.65 -2.08
N LEU A 188 4.64 -10.99 -1.68
CA LEU A 188 4.96 -12.10 -0.77
C LEU A 188 4.37 -13.44 -1.24
N GLY A 189 4.38 -13.67 -2.56
CA GLY A 189 3.83 -14.88 -3.18
C GLY A 189 2.30 -14.94 -3.26
N SER A 190 1.58 -13.95 -2.72
CA SER A 190 0.12 -13.89 -2.85
C SER A 190 -0.31 -13.42 -4.23
N SER A 191 -1.39 -14.01 -4.75
CA SER A 191 -1.97 -13.67 -6.05
C SER A 191 -3.04 -12.60 -5.94
N TRP A 192 -3.21 -11.84 -7.03
CA TRP A 192 -4.38 -10.99 -7.24
C TRP A 192 -5.59 -11.88 -7.54
N SER A 193 -6.14 -12.54 -6.53
CA SER A 193 -7.34 -13.35 -6.66
C SER A 193 -8.06 -13.34 -5.32
N SER A 194 -9.27 -12.82 -5.27
CA SER A 194 -10.12 -12.95 -4.09
C SER A 194 -11.57 -13.05 -4.51
N LYS A 195 -12.40 -13.59 -3.62
CA LYS A 195 -13.88 -13.58 -3.72
C LYS A 195 -14.47 -12.19 -4.03
N TRP A 196 -13.69 -11.14 -3.80
CA TRP A 196 -13.99 -9.74 -4.03
C TRP A 196 -12.97 -9.09 -4.97
N GLU A 197 -12.62 -9.72 -6.10
CA GLU A 197 -11.97 -8.97 -7.20
C GLU A 197 -12.67 -7.62 -7.27
N TYR A 198 -11.96 -6.49 -7.10
CA TYR A 198 -12.56 -5.17 -7.26
C TYR A 198 -13.19 -5.22 -8.64
N GLY A 199 -14.50 -5.40 -8.78
CA GLY A 199 -15.09 -6.19 -9.88
C GLY A 199 -14.79 -5.74 -11.32
N MET A 200 -14.08 -4.63 -11.47
CA MET A 200 -13.51 -4.09 -12.70
C MET A 200 -12.07 -4.55 -12.98
N CYS A 201 -11.22 -4.83 -11.98
CA CYS A 201 -9.81 -5.21 -12.07
C CYS A 201 -9.62 -6.72 -11.85
N THR A 202 -9.64 -7.46 -12.96
CA THR A 202 -9.41 -8.91 -12.95
C THR A 202 -7.94 -9.26 -12.69
N THR A 203 -7.67 -10.54 -12.38
CA THR A 203 -6.29 -11.07 -12.30
C THR A 203 -5.47 -10.76 -13.56
N ALA A 204 -6.08 -10.89 -14.75
CA ALA A 204 -5.42 -10.62 -16.02
C ALA A 204 -5.11 -9.13 -16.20
N ASP A 205 -6.08 -8.26 -15.87
CA ASP A 205 -5.91 -6.82 -15.95
C ASP A 205 -4.82 -6.31 -14.97
N TYR A 206 -4.68 -6.95 -13.81
CA TYR A 206 -3.62 -6.64 -12.86
C TYR A 206 -2.24 -7.06 -13.39
N LYS A 207 -2.10 -8.28 -13.91
CA LYS A 207 -0.84 -8.73 -14.52
C LYS A 207 -0.39 -7.83 -15.67
N ASP A 208 -1.32 -7.44 -16.53
CA ASP A 208 -1.10 -6.49 -17.61
C ASP A 208 -0.66 -5.11 -17.06
N ALA A 209 -1.36 -4.60 -16.04
CA ALA A 209 -1.02 -3.34 -15.40
C ALA A 209 0.39 -3.35 -14.77
N VAL A 210 0.79 -4.45 -14.12
CA VAL A 210 2.15 -4.60 -13.56
C VAL A 210 3.20 -4.64 -14.67
N ALA A 211 2.95 -5.34 -15.78
CA ALA A 211 3.89 -5.44 -16.88
C ALA A 211 4.12 -4.10 -17.61
N HIS A 212 3.08 -3.27 -17.72
CA HIS A 212 3.11 -2.09 -18.59
C HIS A 212 3.07 -0.74 -17.85
N HIS A 213 2.53 -0.72 -16.62
CA HIS A 213 2.27 0.51 -15.85
C HIS A 213 2.93 0.49 -14.47
N THR A 214 4.08 -0.18 -14.32
CA THR A 214 4.93 -0.01 -13.13
C THR A 214 5.78 1.26 -13.27
N CYS A 215 5.89 2.05 -12.20
CA CYS A 215 6.65 3.30 -12.19
C CYS A 215 8.14 3.02 -12.47
N LYS A 216 8.70 3.70 -13.47
CA LYS A 216 10.11 3.51 -13.91
C LYS A 216 11.13 4.33 -13.13
N TYR A 217 10.69 5.23 -12.26
CA TYR A 217 11.53 6.12 -11.47
C TYR A 217 11.00 6.25 -10.05
N THR A 218 11.88 6.59 -9.11
CA THR A 218 11.48 7.09 -7.80
C THR A 218 10.54 8.30 -7.99
N LYS A 219 9.43 8.33 -7.26
CA LYS A 219 8.33 9.31 -7.40
C LYS A 219 8.75 10.74 -7.07
N THR A 220 10.03 10.98 -6.77
CA THR A 220 10.68 12.28 -6.55
C THR A 220 10.74 13.22 -7.76
N MET A 221 10.36 12.81 -8.98
CA MET A 221 10.48 13.68 -10.17
C MET A 221 9.22 14.43 -10.62
N LYS A 222 8.10 14.39 -9.86
CA LYS A 222 6.94 15.27 -10.13
C LYS A 222 6.45 15.98 -8.88
N GLY A 223 7.35 16.71 -8.23
CA GLY A 223 6.97 17.82 -7.37
C GLY A 223 6.66 19.05 -8.22
N THR A 224 5.40 19.20 -8.64
CA THR A 224 4.68 20.48 -8.81
C THR A 224 3.29 20.15 -9.33
N TYR A 225 2.31 20.09 -8.43
CA TYR A 225 0.97 20.53 -8.79
C TYR A 225 0.99 22.06 -8.62
N LYS A 226 0.99 22.78 -9.74
CA LYS A 226 0.48 24.15 -9.79
C LYS A 226 -1.04 24.08 -9.92
#